data_AF-A0A498DHH3-F1
#
_entry.id   AF-A0A498DHH3-F1
#
_cell.length_a   1.000
_cell.length_b   1.000
_cell.length_c   1.000
_cell.angle_alpha   90.00
_cell.angle_beta   90.00
_cell.angle_gamma   90.00
#
_symmetry.space_group_name_H-M   'P 1'
#
loop_
_entity.id
_entity.type
_entity.pdbx_description
1 polymer ?
#
loop_
_entity_poly.entity_id
_entity_poly.type
_entity_poly.pdbx_seq_one_letter_code
_entity_poly.pdbx_strand_id
1 'polypeptide(L)' 'MNSNLLKTTAEVIPCSNNGLHPLVYISLKSGIGKCQCCGKQYINLAMEQ' A
#
# COMPACT_ATOMS: atom_id res chain seq x y z
N MET A 1 17.53 6.95 -3.75
CA MET A 1 17.22 5.80 -2.86
C MET A 1 16.24 6.28 -1.80
N ASN A 2 14.95 6.00 -1.94
CA ASN A 2 14.00 6.10 -0.83
C ASN A 2 12.95 5.00 -1.02
N SER A 3 13.16 3.90 -0.30
CA SER A 3 12.42 2.66 -0.42
C SER A 3 11.00 2.85 0.10
N ASN A 4 10.11 3.39 -0.74
CA ASN A 4 8.67 3.53 -0.46
C ASN A 4 7.94 2.17 -0.57
N LEU A 5 8.59 1.09 -0.15
CA LEU A 5 8.07 -0.28 -0.19
C LEU A 5 7.67 -0.71 1.21
N LEU A 6 6.37 -0.85 1.44
CA LEU A 6 5.77 -1.27 2.69
C LEU A 6 5.29 -2.71 2.55
N LYS A 7 5.60 -3.54 3.53
CA LYS A 7 5.15 -4.94 3.56
C LYS A 7 4.01 -5.08 4.55
N THR A 8 2.99 -5.86 4.20
CA THR A 8 1.80 -6.07 5.02
C THR A 8 1.22 -7.45 4.76
N THR A 9 0.36 -7.94 5.64
CA THR A 9 -0.44 -9.15 5.44
C THR A 9 -1.92 -8.84 5.22
N ALA A 10 -2.31 -7.56 5.28
CA ALA A 10 -3.67 -7.13 5.05
C ALA A 10 -3.98 -7.02 3.55
N GLU A 11 -5.16 -7.47 3.15
CA GLU A 11 -5.63 -7.40 1.76
C GLU A 11 -6.04 -5.98 1.34
N VAL A 12 -6.34 -5.11 2.30
CA VAL A 12 -6.74 -3.72 2.07
C VAL A 12 -5.97 -2.81 3.02
N ILE A 13 -5.29 -1.82 2.46
CA ILE A 13 -4.52 -0.84 3.22
C ILE A 13 -5.18 0.54 3.15
N PRO A 14 -5.56 1.13 4.29
CA PRO A 14 -5.88 2.54 4.33
C PRO A 14 -4.59 3.36 4.25
N CYS A 15 -4.42 4.11 3.17
CA CYS A 15 -3.39 5.12 3.04
C CYS A 15 -4.01 6.49 3.30
N SER A 16 -3.52 7.16 4.33
CA SER A 16 -3.77 8.58 4.58
C SER A 16 -2.43 9.19 4.94
N ASN A 17 -1.78 9.86 3.99
CA ASN A 17 -0.45 10.41 4.21
C ASN A 17 -0.52 11.71 5.01
N ASN A 18 -0.80 11.59 6.31
CA ASN A 18 -0.84 12.70 7.27
C ASN A 18 -1.71 13.89 6.80
N GLY A 19 -2.85 13.61 6.15
CA GLY A 19 -3.76 14.64 5.64
C GLY A 19 -3.38 15.27 4.29
N LEU A 20 -2.29 14.84 3.63
CA LEU A 20 -1.93 15.32 2.28
C LEU A 20 -2.89 14.85 1.18
N HIS A 21 -3.70 13.82 1.44
CA HIS A 21 -4.74 13.36 0.52
C HIS A 21 -5.88 12.69 1.31
N PRO A 22 -7.09 12.60 0.74
CA PRO A 22 -8.20 11.88 1.38
C PRO A 22 -7.84 10.42 1.66
N LEU A 23 -8.50 9.80 2.62
CA LEU A 23 -8.30 8.40 2.96
C LEU A 23 -8.55 7.51 1.73
N VAL A 24 -7.50 6.88 1.21
CA VAL A 24 -7.57 5.98 0.05
C VAL A 24 -7.37 4.55 0.51
N TYR A 25 -8.22 3.64 0.05
CA TYR A 25 -8.07 2.21 0.27
C TYR A 25 -7.36 1.57 -0.92
N ILE A 26 -6.21 0.96 -0.67
CA ILE A 26 -5.46 0.22 -1.68
C ILE A 26 -5.74 -1.27 -1.48
N SER A 27 -6.26 -1.93 -2.52
CA SER A 27 -6.43 -3.38 -2.51
C SER A 27 -5.14 -4.08 -2.96
N LEU A 28 -4.71 -5.07 -2.18
CA LEU A 28 -3.56 -5.92 -2.44
C LEU A 28 -3.98 -7.35 -2.81
N LYS A 29 -5.17 -7.52 -3.40
CA LYS A 29 -5.68 -8.82 -3.86
C LYS A 29 -4.79 -9.50 -4.91
N SER A 30 -3.96 -8.73 -5.62
CA SER A 30 -2.97 -9.24 -6.57
C SER A 30 -1.57 -9.39 -5.96
N GLY A 31 -1.44 -9.36 -4.63
CA GLY A 31 -0.15 -9.46 -3.94
C GLY A 31 0.63 -8.14 -3.84
N ILE A 32 0.38 -7.17 -4.72
CA ILE A 32 1.00 -5.84 -4.67
C ILE A 32 -0.01 -4.73 -4.95
N GLY A 33 0.28 -3.52 -4.48
CA GLY A 33 -0.51 -2.33 -4.77
C GLY A 33 0.28 -1.06 -4.53
N LYS A 34 -0.19 0.05 -5.12
CA LYS A 34 0.47 1.35 -5.00
C LYS A 34 -0.54 2.45 -4.71
N CYS A 35 -0.23 3.32 -3.76
CA CYS A 35 -1.01 4.53 -3.54
C CYS A 35 -0.83 5.48 -4.73
N GLN A 36 -1.93 5.90 -5.35
CA GLN A 36 -1.91 6.84 -6.48
C GLN A 36 -1.52 8.27 -6.07
N CYS A 37 -1.78 8.66 -4.81
CA CYS A 37 -1.44 10.00 -4.32
C CYS A 37 0.01 10.11 -3.85
N CYS A 38 0.51 9.10 -3.12
CA CYS A 38 1.81 9.17 -2.46
C CYS A 38 2.93 8.42 -3.16
N GLY A 39 2.58 7.56 -4.12
CA GLY A 39 3.54 6.66 -4.76
C GLY A 39 4.06 5.52 -3.88
N LYS A 40 3.57 5.39 -2.63
CA LYS A 40 3.91 4.29 -1.72
C LYS A 40 3.47 2.95 -2.31
N GLN A 41 4.40 2.02 -2.46
CA GLN A 41 4.13 0.64 -2.82
C GLN A 41 3.91 -0.21 -1.58
N TYR A 42 3.00 -1.16 -1.71
CA TYR A 42 2.59 -2.10 -0.68
C TYR A 42 2.68 -3.51 -1.25
N ILE A 43 3.26 -4.44 -0.50
CA ILE A 43 3.35 -5.85 -0.85
C ILE A 43 2.61 -6.65 0.23
N ASN A 44 1.70 -7.52 -0.21
CA ASN A 44 1.00 -8.48 0.62
C ASN A 44 1.83 -9.76 0.75
N LEU A 45 2.46 -9.93 1.91
CA LEU A 45 3.27 -11.10 2.26
C LEU A 45 2.44 -12.38 2.42
N ALA A 46 1.13 -12.28 2.65
CA ALA A 46 0.26 -13.46 2.68
C ALA A 46 0.10 -14.11 1.29
N MET A 47 0.48 -13.40 0.22
CA MET A 47 0.42 -13.89 -1.17
C MET A 47 1.81 -14.18 -1.76
N GLU A 48 2.88 -13.95 -0.98
CA GLU A 48 4.27 -14.23 -1.36
C GLU A 48 4.67 -15.64 -0.86
N GLN A 49 3.75 -16.60 -0.98
CA GLN A 49 3.91 -18.02 -0.59
C GLN A 49 3.69 -18.96 -1.77
#